data_AF-Q321W7-F1
#
_entry.id   AF-Q321W7-F1
#
_cell.length_a   1.000
_cell.length_b   1.000
_cell.length_c   1.000
_cell.angle_alpha   90.00
_cell.angle_beta   90.00
_cell.angle_gamma   90.00
#
_symmetry.space_group_name_H-M   'P 1'
#
loop_
_entity.id
_entity.type
_entity.pdbx_description
1 polymer ?
#
loop_
_entity_poly.entity_id
_entity_poly.type
_entity_poly.pdbx_seq_one_letter_code
_entity_poly.pdbx_strand_id
1 'polypeptide(L)'
;MLFGTRSEKLRREVEQAEALLKQREQDSDRYSGREDDPQVPRQLRQSRHRRPLPEHLPREINRLEPEESCCPECGGELDYLGEVSAEQLELVSSALKVIRTERVKKACTKCD
;
A
#
# COMPACT_ATOMS: atom_id res chain seq x y z
N MET A 1 -4.42 43.37 -6.42
CA MET A 1 -5.43 42.51 -5.75
C MET A 1 -5.22 42.57 -4.24
N LEU A 2 -5.82 43.52 -3.53
CA LEU A 2 -5.78 43.56 -2.06
C LEU A 2 -6.96 42.75 -1.52
N PHE A 3 -6.67 41.61 -0.91
CA PHE A 3 -7.67 40.82 -0.21
C PHE A 3 -7.85 41.39 1.21
N GLY A 4 -8.99 41.13 1.86
CA GLY A 4 -9.26 41.62 3.21
C GLY A 4 -8.38 40.94 4.28
N THR A 5 -8.23 41.56 5.45
CA THR A 5 -7.40 41.07 6.57
C THR A 5 -7.67 39.62 6.97
N ARG A 6 -8.94 39.19 6.90
CA ARG A 6 -9.33 37.79 7.13
C ARG A 6 -8.77 36.83 6.08
N SER A 7 -8.81 37.23 4.81
CA SER A 7 -8.24 36.47 3.70
C SER A 7 -6.72 36.39 3.78
N GLU A 8 -6.06 37.47 4.21
CA GLU A 8 -4.61 37.48 4.42
C GLU A 8 -4.18 36.59 5.59
N LYS A 9 -4.95 36.58 6.69
CA LYS A 9 -4.70 35.66 7.81
C LYS A 9 -4.82 34.20 7.36
N LEU A 10 -5.89 33.86 6.64
CA LEU A 10 -6.08 32.51 6.11
C LEU A 10 -4.93 32.08 5.19
N ARG A 11 -4.41 32.97 4.35
CA ARG A 11 -3.25 32.67 3.50
C ARG A 11 -2.01 32.32 4.30
N ARG A 12 -1.73 33.07 5.37
CA ARG A 12 -0.60 32.78 6.27
C ARG A 12 -0.77 31.43 6.96
N GLU A 13 -1.99 31.09 7.39
CA GLU A 13 -2.29 29.79 7.99
C GLU A 13 -2.11 28.64 6.98
N VAL A 14 -2.52 28.83 5.72
CA VAL A 14 -2.29 27.86 4.64
C VAL A 14 -0.80 27.67 4.38
N GLU A 15 -0.03 28.76 4.25
CA GLU A 15 1.41 28.70 4.04
C GLU A 15 2.13 27.97 5.19
N GLN A 16 1.72 28.21 6.43
CA GLN A 16 2.24 27.47 7.59
C GLN A 16 1.89 25.99 7.55
N ALA A 17 0.65 25.65 7.18
CA ALA A 17 0.22 24.26 7.05
C ALA A 17 0.97 23.53 5.93
N GLU A 18 1.17 24.16 4.77
CA GLU A 18 1.96 23.62 3.65
C GLU A 18 3.42 23.39 4.07
N ALA A 19 4.02 24.32 4.82
CA ALA A 19 5.37 24.15 5.34
C ALA A 19 5.48 22.96 6.30
N LEU A 20 4.50 22.78 7.19
CA LEU A 20 4.44 21.63 8.11
C LEU A 20 4.23 20.30 7.37
N LEU A 21 3.39 20.28 6.33
CA LEU A 21 3.19 19.10 5.49
C LEU A 21 4.49 18.71 4.80
N LYS A 22 5.18 19.69 4.19
CA LYS A 22 6.46 19.46 3.51
C LYS A 22 7.52 18.91 4.46
N GLN A 23 7.60 19.41 5.69
CA GLN A 23 8.53 18.88 6.70
C GLN A 23 8.18 17.42 7.05
N ARG A 24 6.90 17.11 7.26
CA ARG A 24 6.46 15.74 7.56
C ARG A 24 6.71 14.77 6.39
N GLU A 25 6.52 15.22 5.16
CA GLU A 25 6.85 14.44 3.97
C GLU A 25 8.34 14.12 3.92
N GLN A 26 9.22 15.10 4.18
CA GLN A 26 10.66 14.89 4.26
C GLN A 26 11.04 13.89 5.37
N ASP A 27 10.46 14.02 6.57
CA ASP A 27 10.70 13.09 7.67
C ASP A 27 10.23 11.66 7.33
N SER A 28 9.09 11.54 6.64
CA SER A 28 8.54 10.26 6.16
C SER A 28 9.42 9.63 5.09
N ASP A 29 9.91 10.41 4.13
CA ASP A 29 10.79 9.92 3.06
C ASP A 29 12.15 9.47 3.62
N ARG A 30 12.67 10.16 4.64
CA ARG A 30 13.86 9.75 5.38
C ARG A 30 13.64 8.43 6.14
N TYR A 31 12.51 8.27 6.82
CA TYR A 31 12.21 7.03 7.57
C TYR A 31 11.93 5.84 6.64
N SER A 32 11.21 6.08 5.54
CA SER A 32 10.83 5.04 4.58
C SER A 32 11.96 4.62 3.64
N GLY A 33 13.12 5.30 3.67
CA GLY A 33 14.27 4.99 2.82
C GLY A 33 14.08 5.40 1.35
N ARG A 34 13.17 6.35 1.08
CA ARG A 34 12.97 6.93 -0.26
C ARG A 34 14.09 7.88 -0.66
N GLU A 35 14.69 8.56 0.31
CA GLU A 35 15.94 9.28 0.12
C GLU A 35 17.13 8.31 0.28
N ASP A 36 18.03 8.32 -0.70
CA ASP A 36 19.25 7.53 -0.64
C ASP A 36 20.18 8.09 0.44
N ASP A 37 20.34 7.37 1.54
CA ASP A 37 21.31 7.72 2.57
C ASP A 37 22.75 7.62 1.99
N PRO A 38 23.52 8.72 1.95
CA PRO A 38 24.87 8.71 1.42
C PRO A 38 25.82 7.80 2.23
N GLN A 39 25.53 7.53 3.50
CA GLN A 39 26.33 6.65 4.36
C GLN A 39 26.08 5.16 4.07
N VAL A 40 24.96 4.82 3.43
CA VAL A 40 24.63 3.43 3.07
C VAL A 40 25.29 3.08 1.73
N PRO A 41 26.11 2.00 1.67
CA PRO A 41 26.68 1.51 0.43
C PRO A 41 25.61 1.28 -0.63
N ARG A 42 25.89 1.64 -1.89
CA ARG A 42 24.91 1.61 -2.99
C ARG A 42 24.22 0.25 -3.15
N GLN A 43 24.89 -0.86 -2.82
CA GLN A 43 24.35 -2.21 -2.87
C GLN A 43 23.29 -2.49 -1.78
N LEU A 44 23.37 -1.79 -0.65
CA LEU A 44 22.48 -1.93 0.50
C LEU A 44 21.32 -0.92 0.48
N ARG A 45 21.34 0.04 -0.47
CA ARG A 45 20.25 1.01 -0.64
C ARG A 45 18.99 0.30 -1.12
N GLN A 46 17.84 0.73 -0.61
CA GLN A 46 16.57 0.20 -1.05
C GLN A 46 16.37 0.50 -2.53
N SER A 47 16.16 -0.55 -3.34
CA SER A 47 15.79 -0.34 -4.74
C SER A 47 14.39 0.27 -4.80
N ARG A 48 14.20 1.26 -5.69
CA ARG A 48 12.87 1.87 -5.96
C ARG A 48 11.80 0.83 -6.34
N HIS A 49 12.22 -0.32 -6.86
CA HIS A 49 11.35 -1.47 -7.09
C HIS A 49 11.34 -2.37 -5.85
N ARG A 50 10.13 -2.68 -5.36
CA ARG A 50 9.96 -3.70 -4.31
C ARG A 50 10.43 -5.04 -4.88
N ARG A 51 11.45 -5.63 -4.24
CA ARG A 51 11.85 -7.00 -4.50
C ARG A 51 10.86 -7.94 -3.80
N PRO A 52 10.58 -9.12 -4.37
CA PRO A 52 9.82 -10.14 -3.66
C PRO A 52 10.53 -10.51 -2.35
N LEU A 53 9.75 -10.98 -1.37
CA LEU A 53 10.33 -11.43 -0.11
C LEU A 53 11.15 -12.71 -0.33
N PRO A 54 12.21 -12.94 0.48
CA PRO A 54 13.09 -14.08 0.28
C PRO A 54 12.34 -15.42 0.23
N GLU A 55 12.72 -16.31 -0.70
CA GLU A 55 12.04 -17.59 -0.93
C GLU A 55 12.18 -18.57 0.24
N HIS A 56 13.30 -18.52 0.96
CA HIS A 56 13.57 -19.42 2.09
C HIS A 56 12.74 -19.12 3.35
N LEU A 57 12.05 -17.97 3.41
CA LEU A 57 11.18 -17.66 4.55
C LEU A 57 9.89 -18.50 4.48
N PRO A 58 9.42 -19.04 5.62
CA PRO A 58 8.18 -19.81 5.66
C PRO A 58 7.00 -18.93 5.25
N ARG A 59 6.16 -19.44 4.35
CA ARG A 59 4.95 -18.76 3.86
C ARG A 59 3.69 -19.38 4.45
N GLU A 60 2.84 -18.56 5.03
CA GLU A 60 1.49 -18.89 5.43
C GLU A 60 0.52 -18.27 4.42
N ILE A 61 -0.34 -19.07 3.80
CA ILE A 61 -1.22 -18.63 2.71
C ILE A 61 -2.64 -18.46 3.24
N ASN A 62 -3.14 -17.23 3.18
CA ASN A 62 -4.50 -16.86 3.54
C ASN A 62 -5.32 -16.61 2.27
N ARG A 63 -6.16 -17.57 1.90
CA ARG A 63 -7.07 -17.45 0.75
C ARG A 63 -8.37 -16.77 1.16
N LEU A 64 -8.72 -15.70 0.45
CA LEU A 64 -9.95 -14.94 0.63
C LEU A 64 -10.86 -15.14 -0.58
N GLU A 65 -12.01 -15.74 -0.34
CA GLU A 65 -13.10 -15.83 -1.31
C GLU A 65 -13.86 -14.49 -1.39
N PRO A 66 -14.55 -14.21 -2.51
CA PRO A 66 -15.52 -13.13 -2.58
C PRO A 66 -16.63 -13.30 -1.53
N GLU A 67 -17.13 -12.18 -1.00
CA GLU A 67 -18.26 -12.19 -0.04
C GLU A 67 -19.57 -12.61 -0.73
N GLU A 68 -19.72 -12.22 -1.99
CA GLU A 68 -20.88 -12.56 -2.82
C GLU A 68 -20.75 -13.99 -3.35
N SER A 69 -21.72 -14.83 -3.03
CA SER A 69 -21.80 -16.20 -3.55
C SER A 69 -22.41 -16.27 -4.96
N CYS A 70 -23.14 -15.23 -5.37
CA CYS A 70 -23.86 -15.16 -6.64
C CYS A 70 -23.85 -13.73 -7.21
N CYS A 71 -24.11 -13.62 -8.50
CA CYS A 71 -24.17 -12.34 -9.20
C CYS A 71 -25.31 -11.46 -8.66
N PRO A 72 -25.04 -10.21 -8.24
CA PRO A 72 -26.08 -9.33 -7.70
C PRO A 72 -27.11 -8.88 -8.74
N GLU A 73 -26.81 -8.95 -10.04
CA GLU A 73 -27.75 -8.58 -11.11
C GLU A 73 -28.67 -9.73 -11.53
N CYS A 74 -28.12 -10.92 -11.82
CA CYS A 74 -28.90 -12.04 -12.39
C CYS A 74 -29.09 -13.24 -11.45
N GLY A 75 -28.47 -13.22 -10.27
CA GLY A 75 -28.47 -14.35 -9.33
C GLY A 75 -27.69 -15.58 -9.83
N GLY A 76 -26.96 -15.46 -10.93
CA GLY A 76 -26.13 -16.52 -11.50
C GLY A 76 -24.92 -16.87 -10.64
N GLU A 77 -24.36 -18.05 -10.89
CA GLU A 77 -23.10 -18.48 -10.25
C GLU A 77 -21.93 -17.63 -10.75
N LEU A 78 -20.94 -17.42 -9.87
CA LEU A 78 -19.72 -16.68 -10.18
C LEU A 78 -18.57 -17.66 -10.48
N ASP A 79 -17.98 -17.52 -11.66
CA ASP A 79 -16.85 -18.33 -12.12
C ASP A 79 -15.51 -17.65 -11.78
N TYR A 80 -14.44 -18.45 -11.69
CA TYR A 80 -13.10 -17.94 -11.41
C TYR A 80 -12.61 -16.99 -12.52
N LEU A 81 -12.23 -15.77 -12.15
CA LEU A 81 -11.65 -14.77 -13.05
C LEU A 81 -10.14 -14.68 -12.89
N GLY A 82 -9.65 -14.75 -11.65
CA GLY A 82 -8.23 -14.58 -11.34
C GLY A 82 -7.99 -14.42 -9.85
N GLU A 83 -6.74 -14.18 -9.47
CA GLU A 83 -6.37 -13.93 -8.09
C GLU A 83 -5.36 -12.78 -8.00
N VAL A 84 -5.38 -12.06 -6.88
CA VAL A 84 -4.38 -11.04 -6.55
C VAL A 84 -3.73 -11.44 -5.24
N SER A 85 -2.41 -11.50 -5.23
CA SER A 85 -1.62 -11.83 -4.05
C SER A 85 -0.91 -10.61 -3.48
N ALA A 86 -0.82 -10.56 -2.15
CA ALA A 86 -0.01 -9.60 -1.40
C ALA A 86 0.80 -10.35 -0.34
N GLU A 87 2.08 -10.01 -0.20
CA GLU A 87 2.96 -10.59 0.80
C GLU A 87 3.33 -9.56 1.88
N GLN A 88 3.32 -9.99 3.14
CA GLN A 88 3.71 -9.20 4.30
C GLN A 88 4.69 -9.99 5.18
N LEU A 89 5.78 -9.37 5.64
CA LEU A 89 6.65 -9.95 6.66
C LEU A 89 6.02 -9.79 8.05
N GLU A 90 6.02 -10.88 8.82
CA GLU A 90 5.58 -10.91 10.21
C GLU A 90 6.69 -11.49 11.10
N LEU A 91 6.91 -10.87 12.25
CA LEU A 91 7.84 -11.35 13.27
C LEU A 91 7.05 -12.12 14.34
N VAL A 92 7.23 -13.44 14.40
CA VAL A 92 6.58 -14.33 15.36
C VAL A 92 7.65 -15.08 16.14
N SER A 93 7.66 -14.93 17.46
CA SER A 93 8.59 -15.68 18.34
C SER A 93 10.07 -15.54 17.95
N SER A 94 10.49 -14.33 17.57
CA SER A 94 11.84 -14.05 17.05
C SER A 94 12.20 -14.70 15.71
N ALA A 95 11.23 -15.30 15.00
CA ALA A 95 11.37 -15.80 13.65
C ALA A 95 10.56 -14.95 12.67
N LEU A 96 11.08 -14.79 11.45
CA LEU A 96 10.35 -14.12 10.37
C LEU A 96 9.53 -15.14 9.58
N LYS A 97 8.27 -14.81 9.29
CA LYS A 97 7.44 -15.52 8.34
C LYS A 97 6.81 -14.54 7.34
N VAL A 98 6.38 -15.06 6.21
CA VAL A 98 5.66 -14.32 5.19
C VAL A 98 4.18 -14.69 5.27
N ILE A 99 3.32 -13.72 5.51
CA ILE A 99 1.87 -13.87 5.31
C ILE A 99 1.56 -13.52 3.87
N ARG A 100 1.11 -14.50 3.09
CA ARG A 100 0.68 -14.33 1.70
C ARG A 100 -0.84 -14.37 1.64
N THR A 101 -1.46 -13.24 1.37
CA THR A 101 -2.91 -13.13 1.21
C THR A 101 -3.27 -13.23 -0.26
N GLU A 102 -4.07 -14.22 -0.63
CA GLU A 102 -4.56 -14.46 -1.99
C GLU A 102 -6.05 -14.11 -2.04
N ARG A 103 -6.42 -13.03 -2.74
CA ARG A 103 -7.81 -12.66 -2.95
C ARG A 103 -8.29 -13.18 -4.30
N VAL A 104 -9.21 -14.13 -4.27
CA VAL A 104 -9.85 -14.69 -5.45
C VAL A 104 -10.84 -13.67 -6.01
N LYS A 105 -10.80 -13.49 -7.32
CA LYS A 105 -11.77 -12.73 -8.11
C LYS A 105 -12.64 -13.73 -8.85
N LYS A 106 -13.96 -13.55 -8.74
CA LYS A 106 -14.94 -14.28 -9.53
C LYS A 106 -15.79 -13.30 -10.33
N ALA A 107 -16.30 -13.75 -11.48
CA ALA A 107 -17.12 -12.96 -12.38
C ALA A 107 -18.32 -13.78 -12.85
N CYS A 108 -19.39 -13.09 -13.24
CA CYS A 108 -20.59 -13.74 -13.75
C CYS A 108 -20.48 -13.93 -15.27
N THR A 109 -20.40 -15.19 -15.72
CA THR A 109 -20.33 -15.51 -17.15
C THR A 109 -21.60 -15.20 -17.94
N LYS A 110 -22.72 -14.90 -17.27
CA LYS A 110 -23.99 -14.52 -17.91
C LYS A 110 -24.17 -13.01 -18.09
N CYS A 111 -23.47 -12.20 -17.28
CA CYS A 111 -23.58 -10.74 -17.26
C CYS A 111 -22.31 -10.03 -17.79
N ASP A 112 -21.24 -10.79 -18.04
CA ASP A 112 -20.03 -10.29 -18.72
C ASP A 112 -20.33 -9.68 -20.11
#